data_AF-A0AAU7Q6V3-F1
#
_entry.id   AF-A0AAU7Q6V3-F1
#
_cell.length_a   1.000
_cell.length_b   1.000
_cell.length_c   1.000
_cell.angle_alpha   90.00
_cell.angle_beta   90.00
_cell.angle_gamma   90.00
#
_symmetry.space_group_name_H-M   'P 1'
#
loop_
_entity.id
_entity.type
_entity.pdbx_description
1 polymer ?
#
loop_
_entity_poly.entity_id
_entity_poly.type
_entity_poly.pdbx_seq_one_letter_code
_entity_poly.pdbx_strand_id
1 'polypeptide(L)'
;MKKIFWVMISLWLTAFSCAADVGNLGWQQYKQAFVLPDGRVVDTGNHDVSHSEGQGYGMLMAVFNDDKQTFANIWRWTRQTLYRDDVGLFSWRYEPQEKVAIADPNTASDGDTLIAWALLLGGKKMER
;
A
#
# COMPACT_ATOMS: atom_id res chain seq x y z
N MET A 1 -13.85 -28.52 -48.47
CA MET A 1 -14.67 -27.90 -47.40
C MET A 1 -14.15 -28.19 -45.99
N LYS A 2 -13.72 -29.41 -45.63
CA LYS A 2 -13.20 -29.73 -44.27
C LYS A 2 -11.85 -29.09 -43.89
N LYS A 3 -11.00 -28.72 -44.86
CA LYS A 3 -9.69 -28.09 -44.61
C LYS A 3 -9.78 -26.60 -44.25
N ILE A 4 -10.83 -25.90 -44.68
CA ILE A 4 -11.05 -24.48 -44.39
C ILE A 4 -11.56 -24.28 -42.95
N PHE A 5 -12.28 -25.27 -42.42
CA PHE A 5 -12.80 -25.25 -41.05
C PHE A 5 -11.70 -25.31 -39.97
N TRP A 6 -10.56 -25.94 -40.27
CA TRP A 6 -9.43 -26.02 -39.34
C TRP A 6 -8.55 -24.77 -39.32
N VAL A 7 -8.49 -24.02 -40.42
CA VAL A 7 -7.71 -22.77 -40.50
C VAL A 7 -8.38 -21.64 -39.70
N MET A 8 -9.70 -21.65 -39.61
CA MET A 8 -10.47 -20.66 -38.84
C MET A 8 -10.41 -20.87 -37.32
N ILE A 9 -10.15 -22.10 -36.85
CA ILE A 9 -9.96 -22.40 -35.42
C ILE A 9 -8.55 -22.01 -34.95
N SER A 10 -7.54 -22.15 -35.81
CA SER A 10 -6.16 -21.73 -35.48
C SER A 10 -5.99 -20.21 -35.38
N LEU A 11 -6.86 -19.41 -36.00
CA LEU A 11 -6.79 -17.94 -35.94
C LEU A 11 -7.42 -17.32 -34.68
N TRP A 12 -8.16 -18.10 -33.88
CA TRP A 12 -8.85 -17.59 -32.68
C TRP A 12 -8.10 -17.85 -31.37
N LEU A 13 -7.01 -18.63 -31.39
CA LEU A 13 -6.23 -18.98 -30.20
C LEU A 13 -5.02 -18.06 -29.94
N THR A 14 -4.73 -17.11 -30.83
CA THR A 14 -3.54 -16.24 -30.72
C THR A 14 -3.81 -14.87 -30.09
N ALA A 15 -5.03 -14.58 -29.63
CA ALA A 15 -5.42 -13.26 -29.12
C ALA A 15 -5.44 -13.10 -27.59
N PHE A 16 -4.88 -14.04 -26.83
CA PHE A 16 -4.63 -13.88 -25.39
C PHE A 16 -3.13 -13.73 -25.12
N SER A 17 -2.50 -12.71 -25.70
CA SER A 17 -1.28 -12.18 -25.10
C SER A 17 -1.69 -11.46 -23.82
N CYS A 18 -1.64 -12.18 -22.70
CA CYS A 18 -1.65 -11.58 -21.38
C CYS A 18 -0.35 -10.76 -21.30
N ALA A 19 -0.44 -9.47 -21.58
CA ALA A 19 0.64 -8.55 -21.25
C ALA A 19 0.72 -8.56 -19.72
N ALA A 20 1.62 -9.38 -19.17
CA ALA A 20 1.96 -9.30 -17.77
C ALA A 20 2.50 -7.88 -17.55
N ASP A 21 1.83 -7.11 -16.70
CA ASP A 21 2.26 -5.77 -16.34
C ASP A 21 3.51 -5.88 -15.45
N VAL A 22 4.67 -5.99 -16.10
CA VAL A 22 5.98 -6.09 -15.45
C VAL A 22 6.24 -4.85 -14.58
N GLY A 23 5.57 -3.73 -14.85
CA GLY A 23 5.71 -2.47 -14.10
C GLY A 23 5.23 -2.56 -12.64
N ASN A 24 4.35 -3.52 -12.31
CA ASN A 24 3.71 -3.60 -10.99
C ASN A 24 4.20 -4.80 -10.13
N LEU A 25 5.11 -5.64 -10.64
CA LEU A 25 5.55 -6.84 -9.89
C LEU A 25 6.18 -6.47 -8.53
N GLY A 26 7.00 -5.41 -8.49
CA GLY A 26 7.63 -4.95 -7.26
C GLY A 26 6.62 -4.46 -6.21
N TRP A 27 5.60 -3.70 -6.62
CA TRP A 27 4.56 -3.23 -5.71
C TRP A 27 3.68 -4.37 -5.18
N GLN A 28 3.29 -5.31 -6.03
CA GLN A 28 2.51 -6.48 -5.57
C GLN A 28 3.32 -7.34 -4.60
N GLN A 29 4.61 -7.56 -4.85
CA GLN A 29 5.50 -8.29 -3.93
C GLN A 29 5.66 -7.55 -2.60
N TYR A 30 5.86 -6.23 -2.63
CA TYR A 30 5.93 -5.41 -1.44
C TYR A 30 4.64 -5.53 -0.60
N LYS A 31 3.46 -5.35 -1.23
CA LYS A 31 2.19 -5.50 -0.52
C LYS A 31 2.04 -6.86 0.12
N GLN A 32 2.32 -7.92 -0.66
CA GLN A 32 2.20 -9.29 -0.17
C GLN A 32 3.12 -9.59 1.01
N ALA A 33 4.30 -8.95 1.06
CA ALA A 33 5.27 -9.14 2.12
C ALA A 33 5.03 -8.25 3.36
N PHE A 34 4.54 -7.02 3.17
CA PHE A 34 4.60 -5.99 4.21
C PHE A 34 3.28 -5.28 4.51
N VAL A 35 2.24 -5.41 3.67
CA VAL A 35 0.96 -4.70 3.88
C VAL A 35 -0.12 -5.68 4.28
N LEU A 36 -0.60 -5.57 5.52
CA LEU A 36 -1.70 -6.39 6.02
C LEU A 36 -3.06 -5.91 5.47
N PRO A 37 -4.08 -6.79 5.44
CA PRO A 37 -5.41 -6.45 4.93
C PRO A 37 -6.09 -5.27 5.64
N ASP A 38 -5.73 -5.00 6.89
CA ASP A 38 -6.24 -3.88 7.68
C ASP A 38 -5.63 -2.52 7.30
N GLY A 39 -4.53 -2.50 6.53
CA GLY A 39 -3.79 -1.30 6.12
C GLY A 39 -2.49 -1.07 6.90
N ARG A 40 -2.13 -1.98 7.80
CA ARG A 40 -0.88 -1.88 8.54
C ARG A 40 0.32 -2.25 7.66
N VAL A 41 1.32 -1.39 7.61
CA VAL A 41 2.63 -1.67 7.02
C VAL A 41 3.53 -2.24 8.12
N VAL A 42 4.06 -3.44 7.92
CA VAL A 42 4.69 -4.24 8.96
C VAL A 42 6.17 -4.45 8.67
N ASP A 43 7.00 -4.16 9.66
CA ASP A 43 8.39 -4.54 9.68
C ASP A 43 8.53 -5.97 10.22
N THR A 44 8.53 -6.94 9.31
CA THR A 44 8.66 -8.37 9.63
C THR A 44 10.07 -8.74 10.14
N GLY A 45 11.05 -7.84 9.98
CA GLY A 45 12.39 -8.00 10.54
C GLY A 45 12.52 -7.49 11.98
N ASN A 46 11.49 -6.81 12.50
CA ASN A 46 11.51 -6.16 13.80
C ASN A 46 10.21 -6.41 14.58
N HIS A 47 9.94 -7.68 14.90
CA HIS A 47 8.81 -8.07 15.76
C HIS A 47 7.42 -7.63 15.27
N ASP A 48 7.25 -7.50 13.95
CA ASP A 48 6.01 -7.09 13.30
C ASP A 48 5.48 -5.72 13.78
N VAL A 49 6.38 -4.81 14.19
CA VAL A 49 6.01 -3.44 14.51
C VAL A 49 5.60 -2.66 13.25
N SER A 50 4.94 -1.53 13.47
CA SER A 50 4.61 -0.57 12.42
C SER A 50 5.06 0.81 12.84
N HIS A 51 5.60 1.57 11.89
CA HIS A 51 6.07 2.93 12.13
C HIS A 51 5.31 3.94 11.27
N SER A 52 5.18 5.18 11.74
CA SER A 52 4.64 6.28 10.91
C SER A 52 5.40 6.43 9.59
N GLU A 53 6.73 6.21 9.59
CA GLU A 53 7.57 6.14 8.40
C GLU A 53 7.10 5.06 7.41
N GLY A 54 6.93 3.81 7.88
CA GLY A 54 6.48 2.69 7.05
C GLY A 54 5.10 2.94 6.45
N GLN A 55 4.18 3.51 7.23
CA GLN A 55 2.87 3.93 6.74
C GLN A 55 2.99 4.98 5.63
N GLY A 56 3.79 6.04 5.84
CA GLY A 56 4.02 7.09 4.86
C GLY A 56 4.59 6.56 3.54
N TYR A 57 5.58 5.67 3.61
CA TYR A 57 6.12 5.01 2.42
C TYR A 57 5.09 4.14 1.70
N GLY A 58 4.33 3.32 2.45
CA GLY A 58 3.25 2.51 1.89
C GLY A 58 2.20 3.36 1.18
N MET A 59 1.83 4.51 1.75
CA MET A 59 0.91 5.46 1.12
C MET A 59 1.50 6.05 -0.17
N LEU A 60 2.75 6.51 -0.17
CA LEU A 60 3.39 7.06 -1.38
C LEU A 60 3.51 6.02 -2.49
N MET A 61 3.93 4.80 -2.16
CA MET A 61 4.01 3.70 -3.12
C MET A 61 2.64 3.37 -3.71
N ALA A 62 1.58 3.33 -2.89
CA ALA A 62 0.22 3.14 -3.39
C ALA A 62 -0.20 4.27 -4.35
N VAL A 63 0.17 5.54 -4.07
CA VAL A 63 -0.10 6.66 -4.98
C VAL A 63 0.62 6.51 -6.31
N PHE A 64 1.91 6.14 -6.29
CA PHE A 64 2.71 5.98 -7.50
C PHE A 64 2.27 4.79 -8.36
N ASN A 65 1.64 3.78 -7.76
CA ASN A 65 1.11 2.60 -8.44
C ASN A 65 -0.41 2.65 -8.73
N ASP A 66 -1.06 3.82 -8.55
CA ASP A 66 -2.50 4.00 -8.80
C ASP A 66 -3.41 3.06 -7.96
N ASP A 67 -2.93 2.62 -6.80
CA ASP A 67 -3.61 1.66 -5.93
C ASP A 67 -4.46 2.37 -4.88
N LYS A 68 -5.62 2.89 -5.32
CA LYS A 68 -6.58 3.63 -4.48
C LYS A 68 -7.01 2.85 -3.24
N GLN A 69 -7.27 1.56 -3.39
CA GLN A 69 -7.78 0.74 -2.29
C GLN A 69 -6.72 0.56 -1.20
N THR A 70 -5.48 0.23 -1.59
CA THR A 70 -4.40 0.07 -0.63
C THR A 70 -4.09 1.40 0.06
N PHE A 71 -4.03 2.50 -0.70
CA PHE A 71 -3.85 3.84 -0.13
C PHE A 71 -4.91 4.16 0.95
N ALA A 72 -6.19 3.93 0.63
CA ALA A 72 -7.29 4.21 1.56
C ALA A 72 -7.23 3.35 2.82
N ASN A 73 -6.87 2.07 2.68
CA ASN A 73 -6.70 1.16 3.81
C ASN A 73 -5.55 1.59 4.71
N ILE A 74 -4.37 1.86 4.14
CA ILE A 74 -3.20 2.32 4.88
C ILE A 74 -3.50 3.63 5.59
N TRP A 75 -4.10 4.60 4.89
CA TRP A 75 -4.47 5.88 5.50
C TRP A 75 -5.46 5.70 6.67
N ARG A 76 -6.50 4.90 6.47
CA ARG A 76 -7.51 4.64 7.52
C ARG A 76 -6.86 4.06 8.77
N TRP A 77 -6.02 3.03 8.61
CA TRP A 77 -5.31 2.42 9.75
C TRP A 77 -4.39 3.44 10.43
N THR A 78 -3.61 4.18 9.65
CA THR A 78 -2.66 5.18 10.16
C THR A 78 -3.37 6.26 10.98
N ARG A 79 -4.48 6.78 10.47
CA ARG A 79 -5.28 7.79 11.16
C ARG A 79 -5.98 7.24 12.41
N GLN A 80 -6.48 6.01 12.37
CA GLN A 80 -7.20 5.43 13.51
C GLN A 80 -6.27 5.00 14.63
N THR A 81 -5.05 4.58 14.30
CA THR A 81 -4.14 3.96 15.25
C THR A 81 -3.05 4.93 15.73
N LEU A 82 -2.41 5.67 14.81
CA LEU A 82 -1.22 6.47 15.14
C LEU A 82 -1.52 7.96 15.35
N TYR A 83 -2.64 8.48 14.83
CA TYR A 83 -2.92 9.91 14.89
C TYR A 83 -3.15 10.39 16.32
N ARG A 84 -2.60 11.57 16.62
CA ARG A 84 -2.67 12.24 17.90
C ARG A 84 -3.41 13.56 17.75
N ASP A 85 -4.66 13.61 18.24
CA ASP A 85 -5.51 14.81 18.19
C ASP A 85 -4.91 16.01 18.94
N ASP A 86 -4.09 15.78 19.97
CA ASP A 86 -3.53 16.82 20.82
C ASP A 86 -2.41 17.63 20.15
N VAL A 87 -1.71 17.04 19.19
CA VAL A 87 -0.59 17.67 18.46
C VAL A 87 -0.77 17.72 16.94
N GLY A 88 -1.77 17.02 16.41
CA GLY A 88 -2.04 16.96 14.97
C GLY A 88 -1.01 16.18 14.16
N LEU A 89 -0.26 15.27 14.81
CA LEU A 89 0.81 14.46 14.23
C LEU A 89 0.60 12.96 14.54
N PHE A 90 1.56 12.09 14.23
CA PHE A 90 1.43 10.64 14.42
C PHE A 90 2.46 10.10 15.42
N SER A 91 2.00 9.27 16.36
CA SER A 91 2.90 8.44 17.18
C SER A 91 3.76 7.59 16.26
N TRP A 92 5.06 7.53 16.55
CA TRP A 92 6.01 7.01 15.58
C TRP A 92 6.01 5.47 15.46
N ARG A 93 5.54 4.74 16.49
CA ARG A 93 5.65 3.28 16.56
C ARG A 93 4.41 2.63 17.18
N TYR A 94 4.02 1.49 16.62
CA TYR A 94 2.98 0.58 17.08
C TYR A 94 3.54 -0.84 17.22
N GLU A 95 3.33 -1.45 18.39
CA GLU A 95 3.89 -2.74 18.78
C GLU A 95 2.74 -3.72 19.10
N PRO A 96 2.34 -4.59 18.16
CA PRO A 96 1.12 -5.41 18.30
C PRO A 96 1.16 -6.43 19.44
N GLN A 97 2.35 -6.82 19.88
CA GLN A 97 2.55 -7.83 20.91
C GLN A 97 2.62 -7.24 22.32
N GLU A 98 2.71 -5.91 22.44
CA GLU A 98 2.84 -5.24 23.71
C GLU A 98 1.49 -4.95 24.34
N LYS A 99 1.43 -4.94 25.69
CA LYS A 99 0.20 -4.62 26.43
C LYS A 99 -0.32 -3.22 26.12
N VAL A 100 0.60 -2.28 25.90
CA VAL A 100 0.32 -0.93 25.44
C VAL A 100 0.98 -0.80 24.08
N ALA A 101 0.19 -0.96 23.02
CA ALA A 101 0.72 -1.03 21.67
C ALA A 101 1.40 0.27 21.20
N ILE A 102 1.12 1.41 21.84
CA ILE A 102 1.80 2.69 21.61
C ILE A 102 2.31 3.18 22.97
N ALA A 103 3.47 2.68 23.39
CA ALA A 103 4.06 3.04 24.67
C ALA A 103 4.78 4.40 24.62
N ASP A 104 5.37 4.75 23.48
CA ASP A 104 5.99 6.05 23.22
C ASP A 104 5.08 6.90 22.34
N PRO A 105 4.51 8.01 22.87
CA PRO A 105 3.63 8.85 22.08
C PRO A 105 4.41 9.78 21.15
N ASN A 106 5.74 9.89 21.24
CA ASN A 106 6.51 10.85 20.45
C ASN A 106 6.31 10.66 18.93
N THR A 107 6.60 11.70 18.16
CA THR A 107 6.45 11.67 16.70
C THR A 107 7.80 11.51 16.01
N ALA A 108 7.76 11.13 14.74
CA ALA A 108 8.92 11.09 13.88
C ALA A 108 8.63 11.96 12.65
N SER A 109 9.36 13.07 12.53
CA SER A 109 9.04 14.15 11.57
C SER A 109 9.12 13.71 10.11
N ASP A 110 9.96 12.73 9.81
CA ASP A 110 10.04 12.09 8.50
C ASP A 110 8.76 11.31 8.18
N GLY A 111 8.25 10.50 9.11
CA GLY A 111 6.96 9.81 8.99
C GLY A 111 5.80 10.79 8.80
N ASP A 112 5.75 11.84 9.63
CA ASP A 112 4.76 12.92 9.51
C ASP A 112 4.80 13.57 8.11
N THR A 113 6.01 13.86 7.61
CA THR A 113 6.23 14.48 6.29
C THR A 113 5.81 13.55 5.15
N LEU A 114 6.16 12.26 5.21
CA LEU A 114 5.80 11.27 4.20
C LEU A 114 4.28 11.11 4.10
N ILE A 115 3.59 11.01 5.25
CA ILE A 115 2.12 10.91 5.30
C ILE A 115 1.48 12.16 4.70
N ALA A 116 1.92 13.36 5.11
CA ALA A 116 1.39 14.61 4.58
C ALA A 116 1.60 14.73 3.06
N TRP A 117 2.78 14.34 2.57
CA TRP A 117 3.07 14.34 1.14
C TRP A 117 2.19 13.35 0.37
N ALA A 118 2.01 12.14 0.90
CA ALA A 118 1.16 11.12 0.31
C ALA A 118 -0.30 11.58 0.23
N LEU A 119 -0.81 12.24 1.27
CA LEU A 119 -2.16 12.82 1.27
C LEU A 119 -2.32 13.93 0.21
N LEU A 120 -1.33 14.80 0.08
CA LEU A 120 -1.35 15.87 -0.93
C LEU A 120 -1.36 15.32 -2.37
N LEU A 121 -0.55 14.30 -2.64
CA LEU A 121 -0.53 13.64 -3.95
C LEU A 121 -1.79 12.80 -4.18
N GLY A 122 -2.23 12.06 -3.15
CA GLY A 122 -3.42 11.22 -3.17
C GLY A 122 -4.69 12.01 -3.44
N GLY A 123 -4.89 13.15 -2.78
CA GLY A 123 -6.03 14.03 -3.07
C GLY A 123 -6.08 14.46 -4.55
N LYS A 124 -4.93 14.88 -5.11
CA LYS A 124 -4.85 15.30 -6.53
C LYS A 124 -5.08 14.16 -7.52
N LYS A 125 -4.60 12.95 -7.21
CA LYS A 125 -4.59 11.81 -8.14
C LYS A 125 -5.84 10.94 -8.02
N MET A 126 -6.40 10.82 -6.80
CA MET A 126 -7.43 9.83 -6.49
C MET A 126 -8.85 10.38 -6.50
N GLU A 127 -9.04 11.71 -6.45
CA GLU A 127 -10.35 12.39 -6.63
C GLU A 127 -10.81 12.45 -8.11
N ARG A 128 -9.93 12.11 -9.06
CA ARG A 128 -10.29 11.85 -10.46
C ARG A 128 -10.73 10.41 -10.66
#